data_AF-A0A8T7LR75-F1
#
_entry.id   AF-A0A8T7LR75-F1
#
_cell.length_a   1.000
_cell.length_b   1.000
_cell.length_c   1.000
_cell.angle_alpha   90.00
_cell.angle_beta   90.00
_cell.angle_gamma   90.00
#
_symmetry.space_group_name_H-M   'P 1'
#
loop_
_entity.id
_entity.type
_entity.pdbx_description
1 polymer ?
#
loop_
_entity_poly.entity_id
_entity_poly.type
_entity_poly.pdbx_seq_one_letter_code
_entity_poly.pdbx_strand_id
1 'polypeptide(L)'
;MPNRLKNETSPYLLQHANNPVEWYPWGDEALSKAKTENKPIFLSIGYAACHWCHLMEHESFENPETAAFMNERFVNIKVDREERPDLDAIYMQAAFAMTGSGGWPLSVFLTPDLCPFFAGTYFPPARRYNMPSFLEVLAGIDRAWRNDTQEVDRVGSQVLAQIRTPTGKPGNRHEITKEALEMPVGNLLDVYDWGYGGWGSAPKFPQPMTIEFLLRRATTDTTQREQIIKAVTHALSAMSRGGLYDVVER
;
A
#
# COMPACT_ATOMS: atom_id res chain seq x y z
N MET A 1 -5.01 1.74 29.04
CA MET A 1 -4.04 2.85 29.21
C MET A 1 -3.58 3.27 27.83
N PRO A 2 -3.37 4.57 27.55
CA PRO A 2 -2.93 5.00 26.23
C PRO A 2 -1.50 4.50 25.95
N ASN A 3 -1.29 3.98 24.74
CA ASN A 3 0.00 3.51 24.24
C ASN A 3 0.94 4.70 23.90
N ARG A 4 2.06 4.44 23.22
CA ARG A 4 3.10 5.47 22.99
C ARG A 4 2.69 6.54 21.99
N LEU A 5 1.70 6.26 21.14
CA LEU A 5 1.21 7.23 20.14
C LEU A 5 0.57 8.46 20.77
N LYS A 6 0.23 8.43 22.07
CA LYS A 6 -0.28 9.60 22.82
C LYS A 6 0.68 10.81 22.84
N ASN A 7 1.96 10.58 22.53
CA ASN A 7 2.99 11.62 22.49
C ASN A 7 3.24 12.15 21.06
N GLU A 8 2.56 11.60 20.06
CA GLU A 8 2.71 12.01 18.65
C GLU A 8 1.91 13.28 18.36
N THR A 9 2.29 13.96 17.28
CA THR A 9 1.58 15.16 16.80
C THR A 9 0.55 14.85 15.72
N SER A 10 0.73 13.76 14.96
CA SER A 10 -0.21 13.34 13.91
C SER A 10 -1.59 13.09 14.50
N PRO A 11 -2.65 13.75 14.00
CA PRO A 11 -4.03 13.44 14.37
C PRO A 11 -4.40 11.99 14.09
N TYR A 12 -3.86 11.40 13.01
CA TYR A 12 -4.09 10.00 12.66
C TYR A 12 -3.44 9.05 13.67
N LEU A 13 -2.20 9.29 14.09
CA LEU A 13 -1.56 8.46 15.12
C LEU A 13 -2.25 8.60 16.48
N LEU A 14 -2.67 9.82 16.84
CA LEU A 14 -3.37 10.09 18.10
C LEU A 14 -4.73 9.37 18.18
N GLN A 15 -5.42 9.14 17.07
CA GLN A 15 -6.66 8.34 17.04
C GLN A 15 -6.43 6.91 17.56
N HIS A 16 -5.27 6.33 17.24
CA HIS A 16 -4.90 4.97 17.66
C HIS A 16 -4.28 4.90 19.06
N ALA A 17 -4.12 6.02 19.77
CA ALA A 17 -3.41 6.07 21.06
C ALA A 17 -4.09 5.26 22.17
N ASN A 18 -5.40 5.03 22.06
CA ASN A 18 -6.16 4.27 23.05
C ASN A 18 -6.42 2.82 22.66
N ASN A 19 -5.94 2.37 21.50
CA ASN A 19 -6.13 0.99 21.05
C ASN A 19 -5.43 0.02 22.01
N PRO A 20 -6.01 -1.16 22.24
CA PRO A 20 -5.40 -2.19 23.09
C PRO A 20 -4.08 -2.73 22.52
N VAL A 21 -3.84 -2.57 21.21
CA VAL A 21 -2.53 -2.83 20.61
C VAL A 21 -1.50 -1.84 21.18
N GLU A 22 -0.37 -2.38 21.63
CA GLU A 22 0.79 -1.60 22.09
C GLU A 22 1.52 -0.99 20.90
N TRP A 23 0.94 0.05 20.34
CA TRP A 23 1.54 0.79 19.25
C TRP A 23 2.76 1.59 19.68
N TYR A 24 3.78 1.52 18.85
CA TYR A 24 4.93 2.41 18.84
C TYR A 24 4.89 3.30 17.60
N PRO A 25 5.34 4.56 17.69
CA PRO A 25 5.72 5.30 16.50
C PRO A 25 6.98 4.67 15.87
N TRP A 26 7.25 5.00 14.61
CA TRP A 26 8.52 4.62 13.99
C TRP A 26 9.68 5.36 14.66
N GLY A 27 10.62 4.63 15.26
CA GLY A 27 11.80 5.21 15.89
C GLY A 27 12.65 4.20 16.65
N ASP A 28 13.78 4.66 17.17
CA ASP A 28 14.83 3.82 17.76
C ASP A 28 14.32 2.92 18.90
N GLU A 29 13.33 3.36 19.69
CA GLU A 29 12.75 2.55 20.76
C GLU A 29 12.13 1.26 20.22
N ALA A 30 11.27 1.36 19.20
CA ALA A 30 10.58 0.21 18.61
C ALA A 30 11.57 -0.70 17.88
N LEU A 31 12.49 -0.10 17.11
CA LEU A 31 13.47 -0.85 16.33
C LEU A 31 14.46 -1.59 17.22
N SER A 32 14.90 -0.97 18.32
CA SER A 32 15.78 -1.62 19.29
C SER A 32 15.05 -2.73 20.03
N LYS A 33 13.79 -2.51 20.44
CA LYS A 33 12.96 -3.55 21.08
C LYS A 33 12.82 -4.79 20.19
N ALA A 34 12.55 -4.62 18.89
CA ALA A 34 12.44 -5.73 17.94
C ALA A 34 13.72 -6.56 17.89
N LYS A 35 14.89 -5.90 17.90
CA LYS A 35 16.20 -6.57 17.92
C LYS A 35 16.48 -7.27 19.25
N THR A 36 16.26 -6.58 20.37
CA THR A 36 16.53 -7.13 21.70
C THR A 36 15.63 -8.31 22.03
N GLU A 37 14.35 -8.26 21.65
CA GLU A 37 13.39 -9.34 21.90
C GLU A 37 13.36 -10.39 20.79
N ASN A 38 14.11 -10.19 19.70
CA ASN A 38 14.09 -11.03 18.50
C ASN A 38 12.66 -11.31 18.00
N LYS A 39 11.86 -10.24 17.92
CA LYS A 39 10.46 -10.29 17.47
C LYS A 39 10.32 -9.63 16.09
N PRO A 40 9.49 -10.20 15.21
CA PRO A 40 9.15 -9.53 13.96
C PRO A 40 8.39 -8.24 14.24
N ILE A 41 8.52 -7.29 13.33
CA ILE A 41 7.81 -6.01 13.37
C ILE A 41 6.55 -6.14 12.54
N PHE A 42 5.40 -5.75 13.10
CA PHE A 42 4.21 -5.45 12.30
C PHE A 42 4.17 -3.94 12.04
N LEU A 43 4.42 -3.54 10.80
CA LEU A 43 4.38 -2.15 10.34
C LEU A 43 3.03 -1.88 9.67
N SER A 44 2.25 -0.97 10.25
CA SER A 44 0.96 -0.52 9.71
C SER A 44 1.03 0.95 9.29
N ILE A 45 1.05 1.20 7.98
CA ILE A 45 1.06 2.55 7.41
C ILE A 45 -0.33 2.92 6.92
N GLY A 46 -0.79 4.12 7.26
CA GLY A 46 -2.04 4.69 6.73
C GLY A 46 -2.08 6.22 6.89
N TYR A 47 -3.26 6.80 6.78
CA TYR A 47 -3.47 8.25 6.84
C TYR A 47 -4.92 8.57 7.23
N ALA A 48 -5.20 9.79 7.69
CA ALA A 48 -6.47 10.16 8.31
C ALA A 48 -7.70 9.96 7.40
N ALA A 49 -7.58 10.16 6.08
CA ALA A 49 -8.71 10.03 5.14
C ALA A 49 -8.87 8.60 4.56
N CYS A 50 -8.11 7.61 5.07
CA CYS A 50 -8.13 6.24 4.57
C CYS A 50 -9.30 5.43 5.15
N HIS A 51 -10.35 5.20 4.36
CA HIS A 51 -11.52 4.42 4.80
C HIS A 51 -11.15 3.01 5.31
N TRP A 52 -10.35 2.26 4.56
CA TRP A 52 -9.97 0.90 4.94
C TRP A 52 -9.06 0.83 6.17
N CYS A 53 -8.34 1.92 6.47
CA CYS A 53 -7.51 2.01 7.67
C CYS A 53 -8.39 2.09 8.92
N HIS A 54 -9.43 2.92 8.88
CA HIS A 54 -10.45 3.01 9.93
C HIS A 54 -11.21 1.70 10.09
N LEU A 55 -11.56 1.04 8.98
CA LEU A 55 -12.26 -0.24 9.06
C LEU A 55 -11.39 -1.32 9.71
N MET A 56 -10.12 -1.44 9.32
CA MET A 56 -9.21 -2.42 9.92
C MET A 56 -8.91 -2.10 11.40
N GLU A 57 -8.87 -0.82 11.78
CA GLU A 57 -8.80 -0.43 13.18
C GLU A 57 -9.97 -0.98 13.97
N HIS A 58 -11.19 -0.61 13.60
CA HIS A 58 -12.40 -0.97 14.34
C HIS A 58 -12.62 -2.48 14.35
N GLU A 59 -12.35 -3.16 13.24
CA GLU A 59 -12.56 -4.61 13.14
C GLU A 59 -11.45 -5.44 13.79
N SER A 60 -10.22 -4.94 13.85
CA SER A 60 -9.05 -5.73 14.29
C SER A 60 -8.23 -5.10 15.41
N PHE A 61 -7.81 -3.84 15.30
CA PHE A 61 -6.89 -3.23 16.27
C PHE A 61 -7.57 -2.85 17.59
N GLU A 62 -8.88 -2.65 17.60
CA GLU A 62 -9.68 -2.44 18.81
C GLU A 62 -10.08 -3.76 19.50
N ASN A 63 -9.96 -4.90 18.81
CA ASN A 63 -10.33 -6.20 19.36
C ASN A 63 -9.30 -6.68 20.40
N PRO A 64 -9.68 -6.91 21.68
CA PRO A 64 -8.73 -7.25 22.73
C PRO A 64 -7.98 -8.57 22.53
N GLU A 65 -8.60 -9.57 21.90
CA GLU A 65 -7.97 -10.88 21.63
C GLU A 65 -6.89 -10.75 20.55
N THR A 66 -7.23 -10.04 19.47
CA THR A 66 -6.29 -9.73 18.38
C THR A 66 -5.12 -8.89 18.91
N ALA A 67 -5.41 -7.87 19.71
CA ALA A 67 -4.40 -7.02 20.30
C ALA A 67 -3.47 -7.77 21.27
N ALA A 68 -4.01 -8.66 22.10
CA ALA A 68 -3.19 -9.50 22.98
C ALA A 68 -2.23 -10.38 22.19
N PHE A 69 -2.72 -11.01 21.11
CA PHE A 69 -1.88 -11.81 20.21
C PHE A 69 -0.78 -10.95 19.56
N MET A 70 -1.13 -9.76 19.07
CA MET A 70 -0.20 -8.82 18.47
C MET A 70 0.89 -8.40 19.45
N ASN A 71 0.53 -8.01 20.68
CA ASN A 71 1.46 -7.51 21.69
C ASN A 71 2.41 -8.60 22.19
N GLU A 72 1.95 -9.85 22.27
CA GLU A 72 2.79 -10.96 22.69
C GLU A 72 3.86 -11.29 21.63
N ARG A 73 3.49 -11.24 20.33
CA ARG A 73 4.27 -11.83 19.24
C ARG A 73 5.02 -10.84 18.35
N PHE A 74 4.60 -9.57 18.33
CA PHE A 74 5.14 -8.58 17.41
C PHE A 74 5.55 -7.30 18.13
N VAL A 75 6.47 -6.56 17.52
CA VAL A 75 6.61 -5.12 17.81
C VAL A 75 5.72 -4.37 16.82
N ASN A 76 4.66 -3.75 17.33
CA ASN A 76 3.63 -3.11 16.52
C ASN A 76 3.99 -1.63 16.29
N ILE A 77 4.23 -1.25 15.03
CA ILE A 77 4.59 0.11 14.64
C ILE A 77 3.49 0.71 13.77
N LYS A 78 2.99 1.89 14.16
CA LYS A 78 2.03 2.67 13.37
C LYS A 78 2.74 3.85 12.73
N VAL A 79 2.48 4.09 11.45
CA VAL A 79 3.08 5.20 10.70
C VAL A 79 1.99 5.97 9.98
N ASP A 80 2.06 7.29 10.10
CA ASP A 80 1.31 8.21 9.25
C ASP A 80 2.09 8.45 7.96
N ARG A 81 1.49 8.12 6.83
CA ARG A 81 2.03 8.37 5.50
C ARG A 81 2.25 9.85 5.24
N GLU A 82 1.40 10.72 5.76
CA GLU A 82 1.50 12.17 5.51
C GLU A 82 2.72 12.78 6.19
N GLU A 83 3.13 12.24 7.35
CA GLU A 83 4.35 12.64 8.05
C GLU A 83 5.60 11.88 7.56
N ARG A 84 5.45 10.62 7.14
CA ARG A 84 6.55 9.75 6.67
C ARG A 84 6.31 9.14 5.28
N PRO A 85 6.23 9.98 4.23
CA PRO A 85 6.03 9.51 2.86
C PRO A 85 7.24 8.71 2.34
N ASP A 86 8.41 8.87 2.96
CA ASP A 86 9.62 8.09 2.69
C ASP A 86 9.44 6.61 3.05
N LEU A 87 8.93 6.31 4.24
CA LEU A 87 8.67 4.94 4.68
C LEU A 87 7.54 4.32 3.86
N ASP A 88 6.48 5.08 3.61
CA ASP A 88 5.36 4.66 2.77
C ASP A 88 5.85 4.21 1.38
N ALA A 89 6.66 5.03 0.70
CA ALA A 89 7.15 4.71 -0.63
C ALA A 89 8.00 3.42 -0.66
N ILE A 90 8.90 3.24 0.31
CA ILE A 90 9.77 2.06 0.39
C ILE A 90 8.95 0.78 0.60
N TYR A 91 8.04 0.80 1.57
CA TYR A 91 7.28 -0.39 1.93
C TYR A 91 6.10 -0.66 0.97
N MET A 92 5.59 0.37 0.30
CA MET A 92 4.64 0.20 -0.80
C MET A 92 5.31 -0.53 -1.99
N GLN A 93 6.54 -0.16 -2.34
CA GLN A 93 7.30 -0.89 -3.36
C GLN A 93 7.54 -2.35 -2.97
N ALA A 94 7.86 -2.61 -1.70
CA ALA A 94 7.99 -3.97 -1.19
C ALA A 94 6.68 -4.76 -1.32
N ALA A 95 5.54 -4.18 -0.96
CA ALA A 95 4.24 -4.82 -1.07
C ALA A 95 3.86 -5.12 -2.53
N PHE A 96 4.13 -4.20 -3.46
CA PHE A 96 3.96 -4.43 -4.89
C PHE A 96 4.86 -5.55 -5.41
N ALA A 97 6.13 -5.59 -5.00
CA ALA A 97 7.07 -6.63 -5.39
C ALA A 97 6.63 -8.03 -4.92
N MET A 98 6.05 -8.12 -3.72
CA MET A 98 5.58 -9.37 -3.13
C MET A 98 4.23 -9.83 -3.67
N THR A 99 3.28 -8.91 -3.88
CA THR A 99 1.86 -9.25 -4.11
C THR A 99 1.35 -8.86 -5.50
N GLY A 100 2.13 -8.10 -6.27
CA GLY A 100 1.70 -7.51 -7.54
C GLY A 100 0.74 -6.31 -7.39
N SER A 101 0.39 -5.94 -6.17
CA SER A 101 -0.54 -4.85 -5.86
C SER A 101 -0.10 -4.08 -4.61
N GLY A 102 -0.73 -2.94 -4.35
CA GLY A 102 -0.46 -2.13 -3.17
C GLY A 102 -1.63 -1.21 -2.85
N GLY A 103 -1.65 -0.69 -1.63
CA GLY A 103 -2.73 0.17 -1.14
C GLY A 103 -2.66 0.34 0.38
N TRP A 104 -3.63 1.07 0.92
CA TRP A 104 -3.75 1.33 2.35
C TRP A 104 -5.02 0.69 2.93
N PRO A 105 -5.01 0.19 4.17
CA PRO A 105 -3.87 0.16 5.10
C PRO A 105 -2.75 -0.71 4.55
N LEU A 106 -1.51 -0.27 4.69
CA LEU A 106 -0.35 -1.02 4.24
C LEU A 106 0.16 -1.83 5.42
N SER A 107 0.01 -3.16 5.34
CA SER A 107 0.30 -4.11 6.41
C SER A 107 1.54 -4.91 6.05
N VAL A 108 2.68 -4.59 6.67
CA VAL A 108 3.98 -5.17 6.30
C VAL A 108 4.64 -5.81 7.51
N PHE A 109 5.15 -7.02 7.34
CA PHE A 109 5.88 -7.73 8.38
C PHE A 109 7.37 -7.71 8.06
N LEU A 110 8.15 -7.18 9.00
CA LEU A 110 9.58 -6.99 8.85
C LEU A 110 10.34 -7.87 9.85
N THR A 111 11.53 -8.29 9.44
CA THR A 111 12.53 -8.80 10.40
C THR A 111 13.03 -7.64 11.29
N PRO A 112 13.71 -7.92 12.42
CA PRO A 112 14.35 -6.89 13.23
C PRO A 112 15.38 -6.02 12.47
N ASP A 113 15.89 -6.52 11.34
CA ASP A 113 16.79 -5.79 10.43
C ASP A 113 16.05 -5.01 9.34
N LEU A 114 14.74 -4.83 9.52
CA LEU A 114 13.84 -4.05 8.66
C LEU A 114 13.60 -4.66 7.27
N CYS A 115 13.97 -5.93 7.07
CA CYS A 115 13.74 -6.64 5.82
C CYS A 115 12.27 -7.06 5.73
N PRO A 116 11.49 -6.60 4.73
CA PRO A 116 10.12 -7.05 4.56
C PRO A 116 10.10 -8.50 4.07
N PHE A 117 9.36 -9.37 4.75
CA PHE A 117 9.21 -10.77 4.34
C PHE A 117 7.76 -11.19 4.10
N PHE A 118 6.78 -10.36 4.49
CA PHE A 118 5.38 -10.52 4.10
C PHE A 118 4.71 -9.15 4.01
N ALA A 119 3.77 -9.00 3.08
CA ALA A 119 2.99 -7.78 2.94
C ALA A 119 1.57 -8.08 2.48
N GLY A 120 0.66 -7.20 2.85
CA GLY A 120 -0.69 -7.14 2.32
C GLY A 120 -1.29 -5.76 2.56
N THR A 121 -2.55 -5.60 2.19
CA THR A 121 -3.28 -4.36 2.44
C THR A 121 -4.22 -4.54 3.64
N TYR A 122 -5.50 -4.69 3.35
CA TYR A 122 -6.56 -4.95 4.31
C TYR A 122 -6.70 -6.44 4.61
N PHE A 123 -6.88 -6.80 5.89
CA PHE A 123 -7.24 -8.14 6.32
C PHE A 123 -8.51 -8.08 7.19
N PRO A 124 -9.57 -8.86 6.87
CA PRO A 124 -10.81 -8.85 7.63
C PRO A 124 -10.69 -9.60 8.97
N PRO A 125 -11.57 -9.37 9.96
CA PRO A 125 -11.56 -10.04 11.26
C PRO A 125 -11.98 -11.51 11.18
N ALA A 126 -12.71 -11.87 10.12
CA ALA A 126 -13.10 -13.23 9.79
C ALA A 126 -12.85 -13.49 8.31
N ARG A 127 -12.63 -14.76 7.93
CA ARG A 127 -12.45 -15.13 6.52
C ARG A 127 -13.57 -14.57 5.65
N ARG A 128 -13.20 -13.91 4.56
CA ARG A 128 -14.15 -13.44 3.55
C ARG A 128 -13.61 -13.72 2.17
N TYR A 129 -14.44 -14.33 1.33
CA TYR A 129 -14.04 -14.78 -0.01
C TYR A 129 -12.79 -15.66 0.08
N ASN A 130 -11.70 -15.26 -0.60
CA ASN A 130 -10.41 -15.93 -0.58
C ASN A 130 -9.37 -15.23 0.32
N MET A 131 -9.80 -14.35 1.22
CA MET A 131 -8.91 -13.66 2.16
C MET A 131 -8.94 -14.34 3.54
N PRO A 132 -7.78 -14.71 4.11
CA PRO A 132 -7.69 -15.18 5.48
C PRO A 132 -8.11 -14.07 6.45
N SER A 133 -8.50 -14.44 7.67
CA SER A 133 -8.69 -13.41 8.70
C SER A 133 -7.35 -12.82 9.14
N PHE A 134 -7.36 -11.62 9.70
CA PHE A 134 -6.15 -10.99 10.22
C PHE A 134 -5.47 -11.85 11.29
N LEU A 135 -6.24 -12.48 12.18
CA LEU A 135 -5.69 -13.38 13.19
C LEU A 135 -5.02 -14.63 12.58
N GLU A 136 -5.58 -15.17 11.49
CA GLU A 136 -4.94 -16.29 10.76
C GLU A 136 -3.64 -15.86 10.09
N VAL A 137 -3.59 -14.65 9.54
CA VAL A 137 -2.35 -14.06 9.01
C VAL A 137 -1.32 -13.93 10.11
N LEU A 138 -1.67 -13.30 11.24
CA LEU A 138 -0.78 -13.14 12.39
C LEU A 138 -0.25 -14.50 12.89
N ALA A 139 -1.12 -15.50 13.03
CA ALA A 139 -0.73 -16.84 13.46
C ALA A 139 0.17 -17.57 12.45
N GLY A 140 -0.07 -17.38 11.15
CA GLY A 140 0.78 -17.89 10.09
C GLY A 140 2.18 -17.28 10.13
N ILE A 141 2.27 -15.97 10.31
CA ILE A 141 3.54 -15.24 10.43
C ILE A 141 4.32 -15.67 11.68
N ASP A 142 3.66 -15.74 12.85
CA ASP A 142 4.32 -16.19 14.08
C ASP A 142 4.87 -17.62 13.93
N ARG A 143 4.12 -18.52 13.28
CA ARG A 143 4.58 -19.89 13.00
C ARG A 143 5.80 -19.90 12.08
N ALA A 144 5.77 -19.13 11.00
CA ALA A 144 6.91 -19.02 10.08
C ALA A 144 8.13 -18.45 10.79
N TRP A 145 7.97 -17.40 11.59
CA TRP A 145 9.04 -16.79 12.38
C TRP A 145 9.68 -17.77 13.37
N ARG A 146 8.90 -18.66 13.98
CA ARG A 146 9.43 -19.62 14.98
C ARG A 146 10.08 -20.86 14.38
N ASN A 147 9.53 -21.34 13.26
CA ASN A 147 9.87 -22.66 12.74
C ASN A 147 10.68 -22.62 11.45
N ASP A 148 10.71 -21.48 10.76
CA ASP A 148 11.32 -21.37 9.43
C ASP A 148 11.96 -19.98 9.21
N THR A 149 12.83 -19.57 10.15
CA THR A 149 13.55 -18.29 10.06
C THR A 149 14.41 -18.20 8.81
N GLN A 150 14.94 -19.32 8.31
CA GLN A 150 15.73 -19.34 7.07
C GLN A 150 14.91 -18.93 5.86
N GLU A 151 13.67 -19.44 5.75
CA GLU A 151 12.77 -19.03 4.67
C GLU A 151 12.38 -17.56 4.79
N VAL A 152 12.13 -17.07 6.01
CA VAL A 152 11.85 -15.66 6.28
C VAL A 152 13.00 -14.76 5.79
N ASP A 153 14.24 -15.09 6.16
CA ASP A 153 15.42 -14.34 5.74
C ASP A 153 15.65 -14.42 4.22
N ARG A 154 15.36 -15.59 3.62
CA ARG A 154 15.45 -15.80 2.17
C ARG A 154 14.47 -14.91 1.42
N VAL A 155 13.20 -14.88 1.83
CA VAL A 155 12.17 -14.02 1.22
C VAL A 155 12.54 -12.56 1.41
N GLY A 156 12.96 -12.16 2.62
CA GLY A 156 13.41 -10.79 2.90
C GLY A 156 14.54 -10.33 1.98
N SER A 157 15.54 -11.19 1.80
CA SER A 157 16.69 -10.91 0.92
C SER A 157 16.29 -10.79 -0.55
N GLN A 158 15.34 -11.61 -1.02
CA GLN A 158 14.85 -11.56 -2.40
C GLN A 158 14.09 -10.27 -2.68
N VAL A 159 13.22 -9.85 -1.77
CA VAL A 159 12.46 -8.61 -1.92
C VAL A 159 13.37 -7.40 -1.86
N LEU A 160 14.35 -7.39 -0.94
CA LEU A 160 15.37 -6.34 -0.92
C LEU A 160 16.17 -6.27 -2.22
N ALA A 161 16.52 -7.41 -2.83
CA ALA A 161 17.21 -7.43 -4.11
C ALA A 161 16.33 -6.81 -5.23
N GLN A 162 15.02 -7.05 -5.22
CA GLN A 162 14.10 -6.45 -6.18
C GLN A 162 13.92 -4.94 -5.97
N ILE A 163 13.78 -4.48 -4.73
CA ILE A 163 13.65 -3.04 -4.41
C ILE A 163 14.95 -2.28 -4.73
N ARG A 164 16.11 -2.89 -4.42
CA ARG A 164 17.42 -2.31 -4.72
C ARG A 164 17.78 -2.36 -6.18
N THR A 165 17.17 -3.24 -6.96
CA THR A 165 17.29 -3.24 -8.41
C THR A 165 16.53 -2.01 -8.89
N PRO A 166 17.23 -0.95 -9.34
CA PRO A 166 16.54 0.25 -9.76
C PRO A 166 15.61 -0.11 -10.90
N THR A 167 14.35 0.30 -10.83
CA THR A 167 13.39 0.18 -11.94
C THR A 167 13.80 0.97 -13.19
N GLY A 168 15.00 1.56 -13.21
CA GLY A 168 15.76 1.86 -14.42
C GLY A 168 17.26 1.79 -14.13
N LYS A 169 18.03 1.06 -14.96
CA LYS A 169 19.50 1.04 -14.92
C LYS A 169 20.05 2.45 -14.66
N PRO A 170 20.86 2.70 -13.60
CA PRO A 170 21.61 3.93 -13.45
C PRO A 170 22.74 3.91 -14.48
N GLY A 171 22.42 4.31 -15.71
CA GLY A 171 23.30 4.16 -16.86
C GLY A 171 22.68 4.58 -18.20
N ASN A 172 21.35 4.59 -18.31
CA ASN A 172 20.67 5.25 -19.42
C ASN A 172 19.65 6.22 -18.87
N ARG A 173 20.10 7.45 -18.55
CA ARG A 173 19.25 8.60 -18.86
C ARG A 173 19.13 8.63 -20.38
N HIS A 174 18.26 7.81 -20.94
CA HIS A 174 17.77 8.12 -22.27
C HIS A 174 17.20 9.53 -22.13
N GLU A 175 17.71 10.47 -22.92
CA GLU A 175 17.01 11.74 -23.06
C GLU A 175 15.55 11.41 -23.32
N ILE A 176 14.65 12.02 -22.55
CA ILE A 176 13.22 11.87 -22.83
C ILE A 176 13.01 12.61 -24.15
N THR A 177 13.14 11.88 -25.25
CA THR A 177 12.90 12.41 -26.59
C THR A 177 11.40 12.45 -26.84
N LYS A 178 11.00 13.21 -27.86
CA LYS A 178 9.58 13.29 -28.24
C LYS A 178 9.02 11.92 -28.63
N GLU A 179 9.85 11.10 -29.26
CA GLU A 179 9.55 9.75 -29.75
C GLU A 179 9.43 8.76 -28.59
N ALA A 180 10.23 8.91 -27.53
CA ALA A 180 10.13 8.11 -26.31
C ALA A 180 8.76 8.26 -25.62
N LEU A 181 8.04 9.35 -25.87
CA LEU A 181 6.70 9.62 -25.35
C LEU A 181 5.58 9.10 -26.26
N GLU A 182 5.86 8.67 -27.49
CA GLU A 182 4.84 8.13 -28.43
C GLU A 182 4.48 6.69 -28.11
N MET A 183 5.46 5.85 -27.76
CA MET A 183 5.25 4.45 -27.37
C MET A 183 4.27 4.29 -26.20
N PRO A 184 4.41 5.03 -25.08
CA PRO A 184 3.45 4.96 -23.98
C PRO A 184 2.02 5.33 -24.38
N VAL A 185 1.83 6.28 -25.30
CA VAL A 185 0.49 6.66 -25.79
C VAL A 185 -0.16 5.49 -26.50
N GLY A 186 0.55 4.84 -27.43
CA GLY A 186 0.03 3.67 -28.16
C GLY A 186 -0.38 2.55 -27.20
N ASN A 187 0.51 2.19 -26.28
CA ASN A 187 0.24 1.14 -25.28
C ASN A 187 -1.00 1.46 -24.42
N LEU A 188 -1.15 2.72 -23.99
CA LEU A 188 -2.31 3.15 -23.21
C LEU A 188 -3.61 3.08 -24.03
N LEU A 189 -3.58 3.38 -25.33
CA LEU A 189 -4.75 3.26 -26.19
C LEU A 189 -5.11 1.80 -26.47
N ASP A 190 -4.10 0.93 -26.63
CA ASP A 190 -4.29 -0.50 -26.92
C ASP A 190 -4.93 -1.25 -25.74
N VAL A 191 -4.51 -0.95 -24.52
CA VAL A 191 -5.03 -1.60 -23.30
C VAL A 191 -6.25 -0.87 -22.70
N TYR A 192 -6.78 0.13 -23.41
CA TYR A 192 -7.95 0.88 -22.97
C TYR A 192 -9.21 0.02 -23.04
N ASP A 193 -9.99 0.01 -21.96
CA ASP A 193 -11.27 -0.70 -21.93
C ASP A 193 -12.39 0.17 -22.49
N TRP A 194 -12.79 -0.10 -23.72
CA TRP A 194 -13.91 0.59 -24.39
C TRP A 194 -15.29 0.20 -23.86
N GLY A 195 -15.42 -0.91 -23.12
CA GLY A 195 -16.68 -1.34 -22.52
C GLY A 195 -17.05 -0.52 -21.29
N TYR A 196 -16.11 -0.34 -20.36
CA TYR A 196 -16.36 0.35 -19.08
C TYR A 196 -15.61 1.68 -18.91
N GLY A 197 -14.72 2.02 -19.83
CA GLY A 197 -13.83 3.18 -19.71
C GLY A 197 -12.65 2.94 -18.77
N GLY A 198 -11.59 3.71 -18.96
CA GLY A 198 -10.35 3.61 -18.17
C GLY A 198 -9.47 2.40 -18.52
N TRP A 199 -8.51 2.11 -17.64
CA TRP A 199 -7.47 1.10 -17.84
C TRP A 199 -7.48 0.08 -16.70
N GLY A 200 -7.03 -1.15 -17.00
CA GLY A 200 -6.93 -2.25 -16.02
C GLY A 200 -8.23 -3.05 -15.83
N SER A 201 -8.21 -3.96 -14.87
CA SER A 201 -9.36 -4.81 -14.48
C SER A 201 -10.18 -4.18 -13.34
N ALA A 202 -11.37 -4.73 -13.08
CA ALA A 202 -12.21 -4.29 -11.96
C ALA A 202 -11.66 -4.74 -10.59
N PRO A 203 -11.84 -3.93 -9.52
CA PRO A 203 -12.41 -2.58 -9.53
C PRO A 203 -11.41 -1.53 -10.07
N LYS A 204 -11.89 -0.62 -10.91
CA LYS A 204 -11.07 0.45 -11.50
C LYS A 204 -11.11 1.71 -10.63
N PHE A 205 -9.95 2.32 -10.44
CA PHE A 205 -9.81 3.62 -9.78
C PHE A 205 -9.52 4.73 -10.78
N PRO A 206 -9.90 5.99 -10.50
CA PRO A 206 -9.51 7.13 -11.32
C PRO A 206 -7.99 7.18 -11.51
N GLN A 207 -7.55 7.34 -12.77
CA GLN A 207 -6.14 7.47 -13.12
C GLN A 207 -5.84 8.88 -13.64
N PRO A 208 -5.85 9.92 -12.76
CA PRO A 208 -5.72 11.31 -13.17
C PRO A 208 -4.41 11.58 -13.90
N MET A 209 -3.31 10.95 -13.47
CA MET A 209 -2.00 11.12 -14.12
C MET A 209 -1.97 10.56 -15.54
N THR A 210 -2.61 9.41 -15.77
CA THR A 210 -2.74 8.81 -17.12
C THR A 210 -3.58 9.73 -18.03
N ILE A 211 -4.70 10.23 -17.51
CA ILE A 211 -5.59 11.15 -18.23
C ILE A 211 -4.88 12.47 -18.55
N GLU A 212 -4.19 13.05 -17.58
CA GLU A 212 -3.43 14.28 -17.75
C GLU A 212 -2.30 14.10 -18.76
N PHE A 213 -1.54 13.00 -18.67
CA PHE A 213 -0.48 12.67 -19.62
C PHE A 213 -1.03 12.61 -21.05
N LEU A 214 -2.12 11.89 -21.26
CA LEU A 214 -2.78 11.77 -22.57
C LEU A 214 -3.27 13.13 -23.08
N LEU A 215 -3.94 13.93 -22.24
CA LEU A 215 -4.38 15.28 -22.62
C LEU A 215 -3.20 16.18 -23.02
N ARG A 216 -2.11 16.18 -22.25
CA ARG A 216 -0.89 16.91 -22.60
C ARG A 216 -0.35 16.46 -23.95
N ARG A 217 -0.31 15.15 -24.23
CA ARG A 217 0.11 14.63 -25.53
C ARG A 217 -0.79 15.09 -26.67
N ALA A 218 -2.10 15.07 -26.50
CA ALA A 218 -3.06 15.55 -27.51
C ALA A 218 -2.90 17.05 -27.85
N THR A 219 -2.31 17.86 -26.95
CA THR A 219 -1.98 19.26 -27.24
C THR A 219 -0.68 19.44 -28.03
N THR A 220 0.28 18.53 -27.87
CA THR A 220 1.64 18.64 -28.46
C THR A 220 1.85 17.79 -29.71
N ASP A 221 1.05 16.74 -29.89
CA ASP A 221 1.17 15.73 -30.94
C ASP A 221 -0.19 15.47 -31.58
N THR A 222 -0.27 15.67 -32.89
CA THR A 222 -1.52 15.62 -33.64
C THR A 222 -1.84 14.24 -34.20
N THR A 223 -0.87 13.32 -34.26
CA THR A 223 -1.03 12.04 -35.00
C THR A 223 -2.07 11.14 -34.36
N GLN A 224 -2.10 11.06 -33.03
CA GLN A 224 -3.04 10.22 -32.27
C GLN A 224 -4.11 11.04 -31.53
N ARG A 225 -4.20 12.35 -31.83
CA ARG A 225 -5.03 13.30 -31.07
C ARG A 225 -6.49 12.88 -30.97
N GLU A 226 -7.11 12.46 -32.06
CA GLU A 226 -8.52 12.05 -32.06
C GLU A 226 -8.78 10.83 -31.18
N GLN A 227 -7.91 9.82 -31.26
CA GLN A 227 -8.01 8.61 -30.45
C GLN A 227 -7.83 8.91 -28.96
N ILE A 228 -6.85 9.77 -28.64
CA ILE A 228 -6.61 10.23 -27.28
C ILE A 228 -7.83 10.95 -26.71
N ILE A 229 -8.35 11.95 -27.42
CA ILE A 229 -9.51 12.73 -26.96
C ILE A 229 -10.72 11.82 -26.78
N LYS A 230 -10.93 10.86 -27.70
CA LYS A 230 -12.00 9.87 -27.59
C LYS A 230 -11.86 9.01 -26.34
N ALA A 231 -10.67 8.46 -26.08
CA ALA A 231 -10.40 7.63 -24.91
C ALA A 231 -10.57 8.42 -23.60
N VAL A 232 -9.95 9.60 -23.50
CA VAL A 232 -10.06 10.46 -22.30
C VAL A 232 -11.50 10.89 -22.04
N THR A 233 -12.22 11.35 -23.07
CA THR A 233 -13.63 11.76 -22.91
C THR A 233 -14.49 10.58 -22.48
N HIS A 234 -14.27 9.40 -23.05
CA HIS A 234 -14.98 8.19 -22.63
C HIS A 234 -14.67 7.84 -21.17
N ALA A 235 -13.40 7.90 -20.75
CA ALA A 235 -12.99 7.61 -19.38
C ALA A 235 -13.61 8.58 -18.37
N LEU A 236 -13.54 9.89 -18.65
CA LEU A 236 -14.15 10.94 -17.83
C LEU A 236 -15.67 10.77 -17.74
N SER A 237 -16.31 10.43 -18.85
CA SER A 237 -17.77 10.21 -18.89
C SER A 237 -18.19 8.92 -18.17
N ALA A 238 -17.37 7.88 -18.21
CA ALA A 238 -17.61 6.65 -17.45
C ALA A 238 -17.45 6.90 -15.95
N MET A 239 -16.41 7.64 -15.55
CA MET A 239 -16.21 8.06 -14.16
C MET A 239 -17.36 8.94 -13.65
N SER A 240 -17.85 9.90 -14.45
CA SER A 240 -18.98 10.77 -14.09
C SER A 240 -20.35 10.07 -14.10
N ARG A 241 -20.43 8.84 -14.63
CA ARG A 241 -21.63 7.99 -14.48
C ARG A 241 -21.45 6.90 -13.43
N GLY A 242 -20.24 6.76 -12.88
CA GLY A 242 -19.91 5.80 -11.83
C GLY A 242 -20.23 6.32 -10.43
N GLY A 243 -19.94 5.50 -9.42
CA GLY A 243 -20.21 5.78 -8.01
C GLY A 243 -19.25 6.78 -7.34
N LEU A 244 -18.72 7.76 -8.08
CA LEU A 244 -17.85 8.82 -7.52
C LEU A 244 -18.64 9.96 -6.86
N TYR A 245 -19.95 9.83 -6.77
CA TYR A 245 -20.82 10.79 -6.10
C TYR A 245 -21.24 10.24 -4.75
N ASP A 246 -21.19 11.10 -3.74
CA ASP A 246 -21.92 10.88 -2.50
C ASP A 246 -23.42 11.02 -2.80
N VAL A 247 -24.17 9.93 -2.63
CA VAL A 247 -25.63 9.95 -2.77
C VAL A 247 -26.19 10.55 -1.49
N VAL A 248 -26.45 11.85 -1.52
CA VAL A 248 -27.24 12.51 -0.48
C VAL A 248 -28.67 11.96 -0.58
N GLU A 249 -29.08 11.12 0.36
CA GLU A 249 -30.49 10.74 0.50
C GLU A 249 -31.32 12.01 0.73
N ARG A 250 -32.31 12.23 -0.12
CA ARG A 250 -33.30 13.30 0.04
C ARG A 250 -34.54 12.77 0.75
#